data_AF-A0A9X8YNB9-F1
#
_entry.id   AF-A0A9X8YNB9-F1
#
_cell.length_a   1.000
_cell.length_b   1.000
_cell.length_c   1.000
_cell.angle_alpha   90.00
_cell.angle_beta   90.00
_cell.angle_gamma   90.00
#
_symmetry.space_group_name_H-M   'P 1'
#
loop_
_entity.id
_entity.type
_entity.pdbx_description
1 polymer ?
#
loop_
_entity_poly.entity_id
_entity_poly.type
_entity_poly.pdbx_seq_one_letter_code
_entity_poly.pdbx_strand_id
1 'polypeptide(L)'
;SGSTIAGGMLVGVNRYAASEFSFILAVPMMIGASGLDLYKSLHFLTWGDLPMFAVGFVTAFVVALIAIKTFLSLIKRISFVPFAIYRFIVAAVVYMVFL
;
A
#
# COMPACT_ATOMS: atom_id res chain seq x y z
N SER A 1 -2.10 1.24 5.24
CA SER A 1 -2.01 2.71 5.37
C SER A 1 -3.27 3.32 5.97
N GLY A 2 -4.49 2.99 5.49
CA GLY A 2 -5.71 3.67 5.95
C GLY A 2 -5.95 3.66 7.47
N SER A 3 -5.73 2.52 8.15
CA SER A 3 -5.91 2.39 9.61
C SER A 3 -4.92 3.24 10.41
N THR A 4 -3.63 3.20 10.07
CA THR A 4 -2.56 3.93 10.75
C THR A 4 -2.66 5.44 10.53
N ILE A 5 -3.02 5.88 9.32
CA ILE A 5 -3.24 7.31 9.03
C ILE A 5 -4.50 7.81 9.75
N ALA A 6 -5.61 7.06 9.69
CA ALA A 6 -6.83 7.42 10.41
C ALA A 6 -6.59 7.50 11.93
N GLY A 7 -5.92 6.51 12.50
CA GLY A 7 -5.52 6.52 13.91
C GLY A 7 -4.66 7.72 14.28
N GLY A 8 -3.65 8.04 13.47
CA GLY A 8 -2.82 9.24 13.67
C GLY A 8 -3.63 10.54 13.65
N MET A 9 -4.55 10.69 12.70
CA MET A 9 -5.43 11.86 12.62
C MET A 9 -6.40 11.96 13.80
N LEU A 10 -6.92 10.83 14.29
CA LEU A 10 -7.81 10.80 15.46
C LEU A 10 -7.10 11.23 16.75
N VAL A 11 -5.78 11.03 16.84
CA VAL A 11 -4.94 11.48 17.97
C VAL A 11 -4.35 12.89 17.70
N GLY A 12 -4.79 13.59 16.65
CA GLY A 12 -4.45 14.98 16.38
C GLY A 12 -3.24 15.20 15.46
N VAL A 13 -2.67 14.14 14.87
CA VAL A 13 -1.59 14.28 13.88
C VAL A 13 -2.17 14.81 12.56
N ASN A 14 -1.50 15.80 11.96
CA ASN A 14 -1.94 16.31 10.66
C ASN A 14 -1.81 15.24 9.55
N ARG A 15 -2.61 15.37 8.48
CA ARG A 15 -2.72 14.37 7.41
C ARG A 15 -1.39 14.00 6.77
N TYR A 16 -0.51 14.99 6.59
CA TYR A 16 0.79 14.81 5.97
C TYR A 16 1.72 14.00 6.88
N ALA A 17 1.88 14.43 8.14
CA ALA A 17 2.73 13.75 9.11
C ALA A 17 2.22 12.33 9.44
N ALA A 18 0.90 12.13 9.53
CA ALA A 18 0.32 10.81 9.74
C ALA A 18 0.59 9.87 8.56
N SER A 19 0.57 10.41 7.33
CA SER A 19 0.90 9.66 6.11
C SER A 19 2.37 9.28 6.05
N GLU A 20 3.25 10.24 6.32
CA GLU A 20 4.70 10.03 6.35
C GLU A 20 5.10 8.99 7.39
N PHE A 21 4.59 9.12 8.62
CA PHE A 21 4.77 8.12 9.67
C PHE A 21 4.27 6.74 9.23
N SER A 22 3.09 6.66 8.61
CA SER A 22 2.56 5.39 8.11
C SER A 22 3.43 4.75 7.03
N PHE A 23 4.12 5.53 6.20
CA PHE A 23 5.04 4.98 5.19
C PHE A 23 6.34 4.50 5.82
N ILE A 24 6.90 5.25 6.77
CA ILE A 24 8.11 4.85 7.50
C ILE A 24 7.83 3.55 8.28
N LEU A 25 6.71 3.49 9.00
CA LEU A 25 6.28 2.31 9.73
C LEU A 25 6.08 1.09 8.81
N ALA A 26 5.61 1.31 7.58
CA ALA A 26 5.38 0.22 6.63
C ALA A 26 6.68 -0.51 6.24
N VAL A 27 7.85 0.14 6.27
CA VAL A 27 9.13 -0.48 5.86
C VAL A 27 9.49 -1.71 6.73
N PRO A 28 9.70 -1.59 8.05
CA PRO A 28 10.02 -2.75 8.88
C PRO A 28 8.86 -3.75 8.94
N MET A 29 7.61 -3.27 8.93
CA MET A 29 6.42 -4.13 8.98
C MET A 29 6.30 -5.01 7.73
N MET A 30 6.46 -4.44 6.53
CA MET A 30 6.32 -5.19 5.27
C MET A 30 7.55 -6.04 4.97
N ILE A 31 8.76 -5.63 5.37
CA ILE A 31 9.94 -6.49 5.26
C ILE A 31 9.75 -7.74 6.12
N GLY A 32 9.31 -7.58 7.38
CA GLY A 32 9.03 -8.70 8.27
C GLY A 32 7.92 -9.61 7.75
N ALA A 33 6.77 -9.03 7.38
CA ALA A 33 5.62 -9.79 6.87
C ALA A 33 5.94 -10.52 5.55
N SER A 34 6.46 -9.80 4.55
CA SER A 34 6.76 -10.39 3.24
C SER A 34 7.89 -11.40 3.31
N GLY A 35 8.90 -11.18 4.16
CA GLY A 35 9.97 -12.15 4.39
C GLY A 35 9.45 -13.44 5.00
N LEU A 36 8.55 -13.35 5.99
CA LEU A 36 7.92 -14.52 6.60
C LEU A 36 7.01 -15.27 5.62
N ASP A 37 6.20 -14.55 4.84
CA ASP A 37 5.30 -15.14 3.86
C ASP A 37 6.07 -15.79 2.70
N LEU A 38 7.15 -15.15 2.25
CA LEU A 38 8.06 -15.72 1.25
C LEU A 38 8.68 -17.01 1.78
N TYR A 39 9.22 -17.01 3.00
CA TYR A 39 9.81 -18.19 3.63
C TYR A 39 8.84 -19.39 3.64
N LYS A 40 7.58 -19.16 4.03
CA LYS A 40 6.54 -20.21 4.06
C LYS A 40 6.15 -20.70 2.66
N SER A 41 6.32 -19.86 1.64
CA SER A 41 5.86 -20.12 0.27
C SER A 41 6.98 -20.50 -0.71
N LEU A 42 8.23 -20.63 -0.23
CA LEU A 42 9.40 -20.95 -1.09
C LEU A 42 9.22 -22.21 -1.93
N HIS A 43 8.49 -23.20 -1.41
CA HIS A 43 8.26 -24.48 -2.09
C HIS A 43 7.38 -24.37 -3.34
N PHE A 44 6.65 -23.27 -3.52
CA PHE A 44 5.91 -22.98 -4.75
C PHE A 44 6.76 -22.32 -5.84
N LEU A 45 7.97 -21.83 -5.49
CA LEU A 45 8.78 -21.04 -6.40
C LEU A 45 9.62 -21.93 -7.32
N THR A 46 9.61 -21.61 -8.61
CA THR A 46 10.49 -22.25 -9.59
C THR A 46 11.38 -21.21 -10.26
N TRP A 47 12.47 -21.69 -10.88
CA TRP A 47 13.37 -20.82 -11.65
C TRP A 47 12.68 -20.16 -12.85
N GLY A 48 11.58 -20.74 -13.35
CA GLY A 48 10.79 -20.18 -14.45
C GLY A 48 10.01 -18.92 -14.08
N ASP A 49 9.74 -18.70 -12.79
CA ASP A 49 8.96 -17.55 -12.31
C ASP A 49 9.82 -16.27 -12.17
N LEU A 50 11.15 -16.43 -12.15
CA LEU A 50 12.10 -15.36 -11.89
C LEU A 50 11.94 -14.16 -12.85
N PRO A 51 11.76 -14.33 -14.18
CA PRO A 51 11.54 -13.20 -15.09
C PRO A 51 10.25 -12.43 -14.76
N MET A 52 9.17 -13.12 -14.41
CA MET A 52 7.89 -12.50 -14.05
C MET A 52 8.02 -11.70 -12.74
N PHE A 53 8.64 -12.28 -11.72
CA PHE A 53 8.87 -11.59 -10.45
C PHE A 53 9.79 -10.39 -10.60
N ALA A 54 10.85 -10.49 -11.40
CA ALA A 54 11.77 -9.38 -11.64
C ALA A 54 11.05 -8.17 -12.27
N VAL A 55 10.25 -8.39 -13.31
CA VAL A 55 9.48 -7.32 -13.96
C VAL A 55 8.44 -6.74 -13.01
N GLY A 56 7.72 -7.59 -12.27
CA GLY A 56 6.74 -7.15 -11.28
C GLY A 56 7.37 -6.31 -10.16
N PHE A 57 8.51 -6.74 -9.64
CA PHE A 57 9.26 -6.05 -8.59
C PHE A 57 9.73 -4.66 -9.05
N VAL A 58 10.39 -4.58 -10.21
CA VAL A 58 10.89 -3.30 -10.75
C VAL A 58 9.72 -2.35 -11.05
N THR A 59 8.65 -2.86 -11.66
CA THR A 59 7.46 -2.06 -11.96
C THR A 59 6.81 -1.51 -10.70
N ALA A 60 6.59 -2.36 -9.69
CA ALA A 60 6.01 -1.96 -8.41
C ALA A 60 6.90 -0.93 -7.70
N PHE A 61 8.22 -1.09 -7.73
CA PHE A 61 9.17 -0.14 -7.14
C PHE A 61 9.07 1.26 -7.77
N VAL A 62 9.13 1.34 -9.10
CA VAL A 62 9.05 2.63 -9.82
C VAL A 62 7.70 3.30 -9.61
N VAL A 63 6.60 2.55 -9.73
CA VAL A 63 5.26 3.09 -9.52
C VAL A 63 5.06 3.54 -8.08
N ALA A 64 5.57 2.80 -7.09
CA ALA A 64 5.48 3.17 -5.69
C ALA A 64 6.21 4.49 -5.39
N LEU A 65 7.41 4.71 -5.96
CA LEU A 65 8.14 5.97 -5.80
C LEU A 65 7.33 7.17 -6.33
N ILE A 66 6.75 7.02 -7.52
CA ILE A 66 5.90 8.06 -8.13
C ILE A 66 4.63 8.27 -7.29
N ALA A 67 4.00 7.19 -6.86
CA ALA A 67 2.76 7.22 -6.09
C ALA A 67 2.96 7.90 -4.73
N ILE A 68 4.00 7.56 -3.97
CA ILE A 68 4.29 8.17 -2.66
C ILE A 68 4.55 9.66 -2.81
N LYS A 69 5.41 10.07 -3.75
CA LYS A 69 5.71 11.48 -4.02
C LYS A 69 4.44 12.27 -4.38
N THR A 70 3.63 11.72 -5.29
CA THR A 70 2.39 12.35 -5.74
C THR A 70 1.35 12.42 -4.61
N PHE A 71 1.18 11.34 -3.86
CA PHE A 71 0.24 11.24 -2.76
C PHE A 71 0.56 12.22 -1.62
N LEU A 72 1.82 12.31 -1.21
CA LEU A 72 2.24 13.25 -0.17
C LEU A 72 2.08 14.71 -0.61
N SER A 73 2.24 15.02 -1.90
CA SER A 73 1.94 16.34 -2.46
C SER A 73 0.44 16.63 -2.49
N LEU A 74 -0.37 15.63 -2.87
CA LEU A 74 -1.81 15.73 -3.04
C LEU A 74 -2.52 15.91 -1.68
N ILE A 75 -2.13 15.17 -0.65
CA ILE A 75 -2.81 15.19 0.65
C ILE A 75 -2.62 16.51 1.43
N LYS A 76 -1.70 17.37 0.99
CA LYS A 76 -1.60 18.76 1.48
C LYS A 76 -2.76 19.63 0.99
N ARG A 77 -3.40 19.25 -0.12
CA ARG A 77 -4.43 20.05 -0.81
C ARG A 77 -5.84 19.48 -0.71
N ILE A 78 -5.98 18.16 -0.52
CA ILE A 78 -7.29 17.49 -0.47
C ILE A 78 -7.47 16.69 0.83
N SER A 79 -8.73 16.37 1.16
CA SER A 79 -9.06 15.48 2.26
C SER A 79 -9.01 14.00 1.85
N PHE A 80 -9.19 13.09 2.81
CA PHE A 80 -9.29 11.65 2.56
C PHE A 80 -10.67 11.20 2.04
N VAL A 81 -11.65 12.10 1.93
CA VAL A 81 -13.03 11.75 1.51
C VAL A 81 -13.07 11.09 0.12
N PRO A 82 -12.35 11.56 -0.93
CA PRO A 82 -12.33 10.88 -2.22
C PRO A 82 -11.80 9.45 -2.13
N PHE A 83 -10.82 9.20 -1.26
CA PHE A 83 -10.28 7.85 -1.04
C PHE A 83 -11.27 6.94 -0.31
N ALA A 84 -12.07 7.49 0.60
CA ALA A 84 -13.13 6.73 1.27
C ALA A 84 -14.23 6.32 0.27
N ILE A 85 -14.67 7.25 -0.58
CA ILE A 85 -15.66 6.97 -1.65
C ILE A 85 -15.11 5.93 -2.62
N TYR A 86 -13.85 6.07 -3.07
CA TYR A 86 -13.17 5.09 -3.92
C TYR A 86 -13.22 3.68 -3.32
N ARG A 87 -13.00 3.53 -2.00
CA ARG A 87 -13.06 2.21 -1.34
C ARG A 87 -14.45 1.59 -1.34
N PHE A 88 -15.53 2.38 -1.23
CA PHE A 88 -16.89 1.85 -1.36
C PHE A 88 -17.18 1.37 -2.78
N ILE A 89 -16.71 2.08 -3.80
CA ILE A 89 -16.82 1.64 -5.21
C ILE A 89 -16.06 0.33 -5.40
N VAL A 90 -14.81 0.25 -4.92
CA VAL A 90 -14.02 -0.99 -4.99
C VAL A 90 -14.72 -2.14 -4.28
N ALA A 91 -15.34 -1.91 -3.12
CA ALA A 91 -16.10 -2.94 -2.41
C ALA A 91 -17.28 -3.46 -3.23
N ALA A 92 -18.02 -2.58 -3.90
CA ALA A 92 -19.11 -2.97 -4.80
C ALA A 92 -18.60 -3.77 -6.02
N VAL A 93 -17.49 -3.36 -6.61
CA VAL A 93 -16.85 -4.09 -7.74
C VAL A 93 -16.39 -5.48 -7.30
N VAL A 94 -15.74 -5.59 -6.14
CA VAL A 94 -15.33 -6.89 -5.58
C VAL A 94 -16.56 -7.78 -5.39
N TYR A 95 -17.63 -7.26 -4.80
CA TYR A 95 -18.86 -8.03 -4.64
C TYR A 95 -19.42 -8.54 -5.97
N MET A 96 -19.42 -7.73 -7.04
CA MET A 96 -19.90 -8.15 -8.36
C MET A 96 -18.99 -9.18 -9.05
N VAL A 97 -17.67 -9.13 -8.84
CA VAL A 97 -16.71 -10.03 -9.52
C VAL A 97 -16.73 -11.44 -8.91
N PHE A 98 -17.00 -11.55 -7.61
CA PHE A 98 -17.00 -12.82 -6.87
C PHE A 98 -18.41 -13.42 -6.66
N LEU A 99 -19.45 -12.79 -7.20
CA LEU A 99 -20.80 -13.34 -7.27
C LEU A 99 -20.93 -14.28 -8.47
#